data_AF-A9DDK2-F1
#
_entry.id   AF-A9DDK2-F1
#
_cell.length_a   1.000
_cell.length_b   1.000
_cell.length_c   1.000
_cell.angle_alpha   90.00
_cell.angle_beta   90.00
_cell.angle_gamma   90.00
#
_symmetry.space_group_name_H-M   'P 1'
#
loop_
_entity.id
_entity.type
_entity.pdbx_description
1 polymer ?
#
loop_
_entity_poly.entity_id
_entity_poly.type
_entity_poly.pdbx_seq_one_letter_code
_entity_poly.pdbx_strand_id
1 'polypeptide(L)'
;MQSNDPAAYCFDRKQALVYARQHHNAKLLAKSLTQNAFCFNEPTSIHKGIALLDEAMAIVDKDNLNVNRKAMIYNATGSLYRQAGLHRRGYDSFEKAYQTWQSINDIEDMFNMQYNMLSEAISLGDWDKASQSVEAEKAADMARIFKQDDSFAANQKSMLLQADAIIALDDHDPVNVLNKLFQVIDIEREMNQSVIDNEVISSSLDHHSALAEFENELLGNRLAINELSFASAEDKERINELKLSLFFVVITVLFCIVLFLFYSRRTFKVCAQTDFLTGLANRGYTFKKGQKIIEKATTSVSDYV
;
A
#
# COMPACT_ATOMS: atom_id res chain seq x y z
N MET A 1 -29.96 12.52 -8.33
CA MET A 1 -29.48 12.43 -9.73
C MET A 1 -29.91 11.07 -10.27
N GLN A 2 -30.95 11.03 -11.10
CA GLN A 2 -31.51 9.82 -11.75
C GLN A 2 -31.16 9.83 -13.24
N SER A 3 -29.90 10.03 -13.59
CA SER A 3 -29.44 9.87 -14.98
C SER A 3 -28.41 8.76 -15.02
N ASN A 4 -28.64 7.75 -15.86
CA ASN A 4 -27.68 6.69 -16.15
C ASN A 4 -26.61 7.14 -17.16
N ASP A 5 -26.64 8.40 -17.61
CA ASP A 5 -25.65 8.97 -18.52
C ASP A 5 -24.34 9.32 -17.77
N PRO A 6 -23.20 8.67 -18.08
CA PRO A 6 -21.90 9.01 -17.51
C PRO A 6 -21.52 10.47 -17.70
N ALA A 7 -21.88 11.10 -18.81
CA ALA A 7 -21.57 12.51 -19.05
C ALA A 7 -22.25 13.43 -18.03
N ALA A 8 -23.42 13.03 -17.51
CA ALA A 8 -24.18 13.80 -16.54
C ALA A 8 -23.63 13.70 -15.11
N TYR A 9 -23.00 12.58 -14.72
CA TYR A 9 -22.56 12.37 -13.34
C TYR A 9 -21.03 12.32 -13.14
N CYS A 10 -20.24 12.03 -14.18
CA CYS A 10 -18.82 11.75 -14.00
C CYS A 10 -17.99 12.97 -13.63
N PHE A 11 -18.41 14.16 -14.09
CA PHE A 11 -17.78 15.41 -13.67
C PHE A 11 -17.86 15.56 -12.13
N ASP A 12 -19.07 15.44 -11.57
CA ASP A 12 -19.29 15.59 -10.13
C ASP A 12 -18.61 14.49 -9.32
N ARG A 13 -18.66 13.24 -9.79
CA ARG A 13 -17.97 12.12 -9.12
C ARG A 13 -16.45 12.32 -9.10
N LYS A 14 -15.87 12.94 -10.13
CA LYS A 14 -14.43 13.26 -10.15
C LYS A 14 -14.09 14.32 -9.12
N GLN A 15 -14.90 15.38 -9.01
CA GLN A 15 -14.72 16.40 -7.98
C GLN A 15 -14.87 15.82 -6.57
N ALA A 16 -15.87 14.95 -6.36
CA ALA A 16 -16.09 14.26 -5.09
C ALA A 16 -14.92 13.36 -4.68
N LEU A 17 -14.26 12.71 -5.64
CA LEU A 17 -13.05 11.93 -5.37
C LEU A 17 -11.85 12.82 -4.99
N VAL A 18 -11.64 13.93 -5.70
CA VAL A 18 -10.58 14.90 -5.36
C VAL A 18 -10.77 15.42 -3.94
N TYR A 19 -12.00 15.82 -3.61
CA TYR A 19 -12.37 16.22 -2.25
C TYR A 19 -12.08 15.10 -1.24
N ALA A 20 -12.57 13.89 -1.48
CA ALA A 20 -12.40 12.78 -0.54
C ALA A 20 -10.93 12.45 -0.22
N ARG A 21 -10.02 12.58 -1.21
CA ARG A 21 -8.57 12.37 -1.00
C ARG A 21 -7.94 13.39 -0.04
N GLN A 22 -8.53 14.57 0.12
CA GLN A 22 -7.98 15.66 0.95
C GLN A 22 -8.48 15.63 2.40
N HIS A 23 -9.52 14.84 2.71
CA HIS A 23 -10.28 14.99 3.95
C HIS A 23 -10.15 13.83 4.96
N HIS A 24 -9.12 12.98 4.84
CA HIS A 24 -8.78 11.89 5.78
C HIS A 24 -9.98 11.06 6.26
N ASN A 25 -10.94 10.79 5.37
CA ASN A 25 -12.14 10.04 5.70
C ASN A 25 -12.22 8.78 4.82
N ALA A 26 -11.81 7.65 5.38
CA ALA A 26 -11.72 6.37 4.68
C ALA A 26 -13.07 5.93 4.08
N LYS A 27 -14.17 6.13 4.80
CA LYS A 27 -15.53 5.78 4.33
C LYS A 27 -15.94 6.64 3.12
N LEU A 28 -15.67 7.94 3.19
CA LEU A 28 -15.95 8.86 2.08
C LEU A 28 -15.07 8.55 0.88
N LEU A 29 -13.78 8.29 1.10
CA LEU A 29 -12.83 7.96 0.05
C LEU A 29 -13.22 6.66 -0.66
N ALA A 30 -13.46 5.58 0.09
CA ALA A 30 -13.91 4.31 -0.48
C ALA A 30 -15.21 4.49 -1.29
N LYS A 31 -16.19 5.25 -0.78
CA LYS A 31 -17.44 5.53 -1.52
C LYS A 31 -17.16 6.31 -2.82
N SER A 32 -16.36 7.36 -2.76
CA SER A 32 -16.06 8.19 -3.94
C SER A 32 -15.27 7.40 -4.99
N LEU A 33 -14.33 6.55 -4.58
CA LEU A 33 -13.59 5.63 -5.46
C LEU A 33 -14.55 4.67 -6.18
N THR A 34 -15.41 3.95 -5.44
CA THR A 34 -16.39 3.03 -6.03
C THR A 34 -17.32 3.73 -7.02
N GLN A 35 -17.81 4.93 -6.70
CA GLN A 35 -18.69 5.66 -7.61
C GLN A 35 -17.95 6.15 -8.86
N ASN A 36 -16.70 6.61 -8.70
CA ASN A 36 -15.90 7.10 -9.83
C ASN A 36 -15.49 5.97 -10.79
N ALA A 37 -15.37 4.73 -10.31
CA ALA A 37 -15.05 3.58 -11.15
C ALA A 37 -16.01 3.38 -12.33
N PHE A 38 -17.32 3.64 -12.13
CA PHE A 38 -18.33 3.55 -13.20
C PHE A 38 -18.17 4.58 -14.33
N CYS A 39 -17.28 5.58 -14.16
CA CYS A 39 -16.92 6.50 -15.24
C CYS A 39 -15.94 5.89 -16.26
N PHE A 40 -15.48 4.68 -16.01
CA PHE A 40 -14.55 3.93 -16.86
C PHE A 40 -15.23 2.67 -17.39
N ASN A 41 -16.39 2.84 -18.04
CA ASN A 41 -17.22 1.77 -18.61
C ASN A 41 -16.82 1.37 -20.03
N GLU A 42 -15.90 2.11 -20.66
CA GLU A 42 -15.38 1.77 -21.98
C GLU A 42 -14.27 0.71 -21.90
N PRO A 43 -14.20 -0.25 -22.84
CA PRO A 43 -13.19 -1.32 -22.83
C PRO A 43 -11.75 -0.81 -22.72
N THR A 44 -11.44 0.31 -23.38
CA THR A 44 -10.10 0.93 -23.37
C THR A 44 -9.74 1.58 -22.03
N SER A 45 -10.71 1.84 -21.16
CA SER A 45 -10.54 2.60 -19.93
C SER A 45 -10.78 1.79 -18.67
N ILE A 46 -11.30 0.57 -18.82
CA ILE A 46 -11.83 -0.22 -17.70
C ILE A 46 -10.82 -0.56 -16.63
N HIS A 47 -9.55 -0.76 -17.01
CA HIS A 47 -8.44 -0.97 -16.09
C HIS A 47 -8.32 0.15 -15.05
N LYS A 48 -8.65 1.40 -15.42
CA LYS A 48 -8.68 2.53 -14.48
C LYS A 48 -9.82 2.41 -13.48
N GLY A 49 -10.98 1.95 -13.93
CA GLY A 49 -12.12 1.68 -13.06
C GLY A 49 -11.81 0.58 -12.06
N ILE A 50 -11.21 -0.53 -12.53
CA ILE A 50 -10.78 -1.64 -11.66
C ILE A 50 -9.73 -1.18 -10.64
N ALA A 51 -8.72 -0.41 -11.04
CA ALA A 51 -7.72 0.12 -10.12
C ALA A 51 -8.33 0.99 -8.98
N LEU A 52 -9.36 1.78 -9.29
CA LEU A 52 -10.09 2.54 -8.26
C LEU A 52 -10.86 1.62 -7.30
N LEU A 53 -11.40 0.50 -7.79
CA LEU A 53 -12.10 -0.49 -6.96
C LEU A 53 -11.14 -1.29 -6.09
N ASP A 54 -9.94 -1.60 -6.58
CA ASP A 54 -8.87 -2.23 -5.79
C ASP A 54 -8.40 -1.31 -4.66
N GLU A 55 -8.19 -0.02 -4.95
CA GLU A 55 -7.89 0.98 -3.92
C GLU A 55 -9.02 1.08 -2.88
N ALA A 56 -10.28 1.08 -3.33
CA ALA A 56 -11.43 1.10 -2.43
C ALA A 56 -11.50 -0.15 -1.54
N MET A 57 -11.21 -1.33 -2.10
CA MET A 57 -11.20 -2.60 -1.37
C MET A 57 -10.11 -2.63 -0.32
N ALA A 58 -8.89 -2.19 -0.67
CA ALA A 58 -7.77 -2.11 0.28
C ALA A 58 -8.10 -1.21 1.49
N ILE A 59 -8.77 -0.07 1.26
CA ILE A 59 -9.23 0.82 2.33
C ILE A 59 -10.29 0.12 3.20
N VAL A 60 -11.25 -0.57 2.57
CA VAL A 60 -12.33 -1.27 3.28
C VAL A 60 -11.80 -2.41 4.14
N ASP A 61 -10.87 -3.21 3.62
CA ASP A 61 -10.29 -4.34 4.34
C ASP A 61 -9.39 -3.86 5.50
N LYS A 62 -8.58 -2.81 5.29
CA LYS A 62 -7.70 -2.25 6.32
C LYS A 62 -8.47 -1.69 7.52
N ASP A 63 -9.53 -0.92 7.26
CA ASP A 63 -10.28 -0.24 8.30
C ASP A 63 -11.53 -1.03 8.74
N ASN A 64 -11.65 -2.29 8.28
CA ASN A 64 -12.82 -3.17 8.45
C ASN A 64 -14.14 -2.42 8.21
N LEU A 65 -14.18 -1.62 7.14
CA LEU A 65 -15.32 -0.78 6.84
C LEU A 65 -16.52 -1.65 6.49
N ASN A 66 -17.69 -1.18 6.96
CA ASN A 66 -19.04 -1.72 6.73
C ASN A 66 -19.16 -2.74 5.58
N VAL A 67 -19.66 -3.94 5.90
CA VAL A 67 -19.93 -5.07 4.99
C VAL A 67 -20.64 -4.68 3.69
N ASN A 68 -21.62 -3.77 3.73
CA ASN A 68 -22.31 -3.27 2.53
C ASN A 68 -21.37 -2.54 1.57
N ARG A 69 -20.37 -1.81 2.07
CA ARG A 69 -19.39 -1.16 1.19
C ARG A 69 -18.55 -2.20 0.45
N LYS A 70 -18.14 -3.27 1.14
CA LYS A 70 -17.39 -4.38 0.52
C LYS A 70 -18.21 -5.06 -0.58
N ALA A 71 -19.46 -5.40 -0.30
CA ALA A 71 -20.37 -6.00 -1.28
C ALA A 71 -20.61 -5.09 -2.50
N MET A 72 -20.80 -3.78 -2.27
CA MET A 72 -20.93 -2.81 -3.36
C MET A 72 -19.68 -2.72 -4.25
N ILE A 73 -18.47 -2.86 -3.69
CA ILE A 73 -17.24 -2.86 -4.49
C ILE A 73 -17.21 -4.10 -5.38
N TYR A 74 -17.52 -5.29 -4.85
CA TYR A 74 -17.61 -6.51 -5.65
C TYR A 74 -18.66 -6.40 -6.78
N ASN A 75 -19.84 -5.85 -6.49
CA ASN A 75 -20.88 -5.61 -7.50
C ASN A 75 -20.37 -4.64 -8.61
N ALA A 76 -19.72 -3.54 -8.22
CA ALA A 76 -19.14 -2.60 -9.18
C ALA A 76 -18.05 -3.26 -10.05
N THR A 77 -17.20 -4.09 -9.45
CA THR A 77 -16.16 -4.85 -10.16
C THR A 77 -16.79 -5.80 -11.18
N GLY A 78 -17.81 -6.56 -10.78
CA GLY A 78 -18.54 -7.46 -11.68
C GLY A 78 -19.19 -6.73 -12.85
N SER A 79 -19.79 -5.56 -12.57
CA SER A 79 -20.44 -4.72 -13.58
C SER A 79 -19.43 -4.20 -14.63
N LEU A 80 -18.24 -3.79 -14.20
CA LEU A 80 -17.18 -3.40 -15.14
C LEU A 80 -16.74 -4.62 -15.96
N TYR A 81 -16.44 -5.76 -15.34
CA TYR A 81 -16.06 -6.96 -16.10
C TYR A 81 -17.11 -7.38 -17.14
N ARG A 82 -18.40 -7.32 -16.82
CA ARG A 82 -19.50 -7.53 -17.77
C ARG A 82 -19.40 -6.58 -18.97
N GLN A 83 -19.20 -5.28 -18.72
CA GLN A 83 -19.08 -4.28 -19.80
C GLN A 83 -17.88 -4.53 -20.71
N ALA A 84 -16.80 -5.09 -20.17
CA ALA A 84 -15.66 -5.55 -20.96
C ALA A 84 -15.82 -6.97 -21.53
N GLY A 85 -17.00 -7.59 -21.47
CA GLY A 85 -17.24 -8.96 -21.97
C GLY A 85 -16.52 -10.06 -21.18
N LEU A 86 -15.93 -9.75 -20.03
CA LEU A 86 -15.19 -10.68 -19.18
C LEU A 86 -16.14 -11.45 -18.25
N HIS A 87 -17.10 -12.15 -18.84
CA HIS A 87 -18.26 -12.73 -18.15
C HIS A 87 -17.91 -13.64 -16.96
N ARG A 88 -16.83 -14.44 -17.09
CA ARG A 88 -16.36 -15.29 -15.98
C ARG A 88 -15.90 -14.48 -14.77
N ARG A 89 -15.10 -13.43 -14.99
CA ARG A 89 -14.65 -12.54 -13.90
C ARG A 89 -15.81 -11.73 -13.33
N GLY A 90 -16.77 -11.36 -14.19
CA GLY A 90 -18.04 -10.78 -13.80
C GLY A 90 -18.79 -11.65 -12.80
N TYR A 91 -19.03 -12.91 -13.18
CA TYR A 91 -19.71 -13.91 -12.35
C TYR A 91 -19.05 -14.05 -10.98
N ASP A 92 -17.73 -14.30 -10.95
CA ASP A 92 -16.99 -14.51 -9.71
C ASP A 92 -17.06 -13.28 -8.78
N SER A 93 -17.15 -12.08 -9.34
CA SER A 93 -17.29 -10.84 -8.57
C SER A 93 -18.71 -10.69 -8.02
N PHE A 94 -19.74 -10.98 -8.81
CA PHE A 94 -21.13 -10.96 -8.34
C PHE A 94 -21.39 -12.03 -7.26
N GLU A 95 -20.79 -13.21 -7.39
CA GLU A 95 -20.87 -14.27 -6.37
C GLU A 95 -20.28 -13.80 -5.03
N LYS A 96 -19.12 -13.14 -5.03
CA LYS A 96 -18.55 -12.54 -3.81
C LYS A 96 -19.46 -11.47 -3.21
N ALA A 97 -20.09 -10.64 -4.04
CA ALA A 97 -21.06 -9.65 -3.58
C ALA A 97 -22.26 -10.33 -2.91
N TYR A 98 -22.83 -11.36 -3.56
CA TYR A 98 -23.93 -12.18 -3.04
C TYR A 98 -23.60 -12.78 -1.67
N GLN A 99 -22.46 -13.49 -1.56
CA GLN A 99 -22.02 -14.10 -0.30
C GLN A 99 -21.82 -13.06 0.82
N THR A 100 -21.33 -11.88 0.46
CA THR A 100 -21.13 -10.78 1.41
C THR A 100 -22.48 -10.27 1.93
N TRP A 101 -23.45 -10.00 1.06
CA TRP A 101 -24.80 -9.58 1.45
C TRP A 101 -25.60 -10.68 2.15
N GLN A 102 -25.36 -11.95 1.82
CA GLN A 102 -25.92 -13.10 2.53
C GLN A 102 -25.50 -13.12 4.00
N SER A 103 -24.26 -12.74 4.32
CA SER A 103 -23.76 -12.72 5.70
C SER A 103 -24.53 -11.77 6.63
N ILE A 104 -25.24 -10.79 6.07
CA ILE A 104 -26.04 -9.78 6.78
C ILE A 104 -27.52 -9.83 6.40
N ASN A 105 -27.93 -10.86 5.64
CA ASN A 105 -29.31 -11.08 5.19
C ASN A 105 -29.91 -9.89 4.42
N ASP A 106 -29.12 -9.27 3.53
CA ASP A 106 -29.59 -8.20 2.64
C ASP A 106 -30.28 -8.80 1.40
N ILE A 107 -31.56 -9.14 1.57
CA ILE A 107 -32.34 -9.90 0.59
C ILE A 107 -32.45 -9.16 -0.76
N GLU A 108 -32.56 -7.83 -0.74
CA GLU A 108 -32.73 -7.01 -1.94
C GLU A 108 -31.47 -7.07 -2.81
N ASP A 109 -30.30 -6.82 -2.21
CA ASP A 109 -29.05 -6.86 -2.95
C ASP A 109 -28.62 -8.29 -3.32
N MET A 110 -28.94 -9.30 -2.49
CA MET A 110 -28.75 -10.71 -2.84
C MET A 110 -29.53 -11.08 -4.11
N PHE A 111 -30.79 -10.65 -4.22
CA PHE A 111 -31.61 -10.89 -5.39
C PHE A 111 -31.01 -10.24 -6.65
N ASN A 112 -30.56 -8.98 -6.54
CA ASN A 112 -29.87 -8.30 -7.63
C ASN A 112 -28.62 -9.09 -8.09
N MET A 113 -27.89 -9.73 -7.17
CA MET A 113 -26.71 -10.52 -7.53
C MET A 113 -27.06 -11.85 -8.17
N GLN A 114 -28.09 -12.55 -7.70
CA GLN A 114 -28.59 -13.78 -8.34
C GLN A 114 -28.93 -13.55 -9.81
N TYR A 115 -29.63 -12.44 -10.07
CA TYR A 115 -29.93 -11.98 -11.43
C TYR A 115 -28.66 -11.72 -12.25
N ASN A 116 -27.68 -10.99 -11.68
CA ASN A 116 -26.44 -10.70 -12.37
C ASN A 116 -25.64 -11.97 -12.68
N MET A 117 -25.55 -12.91 -11.73
CA MET A 117 -24.88 -14.20 -11.90
C MET A 117 -25.55 -15.07 -12.96
N LEU A 118 -26.89 -15.12 -12.98
CA LEU A 118 -27.65 -15.82 -14.01
C LEU A 118 -27.29 -15.29 -15.41
N SER A 119 -27.32 -13.96 -15.58
CA SER A 119 -26.96 -13.30 -16.83
C SER A 119 -25.53 -13.67 -17.28
N GLU A 120 -24.54 -13.63 -16.39
CA GLU A 120 -23.17 -14.04 -16.73
C GLU A 120 -23.05 -15.53 -17.08
N ALA A 121 -23.71 -16.40 -16.32
CA ALA A 121 -23.68 -17.84 -16.54
C ALA A 121 -24.25 -18.20 -17.92
N ILE A 122 -25.31 -17.52 -18.33
CA ILE A 122 -25.91 -17.67 -19.66
C ILE A 122 -24.97 -17.17 -20.75
N SER A 123 -24.35 -16.00 -20.58
CA SER A 123 -23.37 -15.47 -21.53
C SER A 123 -22.13 -16.37 -21.66
N LEU A 124 -21.83 -17.18 -20.64
CA LEU A 124 -20.80 -18.23 -20.67
C LEU A 124 -21.29 -19.57 -21.27
N GLY A 125 -22.61 -19.77 -21.43
CA GLY A 125 -23.21 -21.06 -21.76
C GLY A 125 -23.11 -22.10 -20.63
N ASP A 126 -22.90 -21.65 -19.38
CA ASP A 126 -22.74 -22.49 -18.19
C ASP A 126 -24.10 -22.72 -17.52
N TRP A 127 -24.85 -23.69 -18.03
CA TRP A 127 -26.22 -23.98 -17.58
C TRP A 127 -26.29 -24.50 -16.14
N ASP A 128 -25.24 -25.15 -15.65
CA ASP A 128 -25.17 -25.62 -14.27
C ASP A 128 -25.11 -24.41 -13.32
N LYS A 129 -24.25 -23.42 -13.61
CA LYS A 129 -24.23 -22.15 -12.87
C LYS A 129 -25.50 -21.35 -13.03
N ALA A 130 -26.09 -21.32 -14.22
CA ALA A 130 -27.35 -20.62 -14.46
C ALA A 130 -28.46 -21.18 -13.57
N SER A 131 -28.57 -22.51 -13.47
CA SER A 131 -29.56 -23.16 -12.60
C SER A 131 -29.27 -22.95 -11.10
N GLN A 132 -28.01 -22.82 -10.69
CA GLN A 132 -27.63 -22.56 -9.29
C GLN A 132 -27.81 -21.10 -8.88
N SER A 133 -27.70 -20.17 -9.83
CA SER A 133 -27.77 -18.72 -9.57
C SER A 133 -29.18 -18.25 -9.19
N VAL A 134 -30.19 -19.10 -9.33
CA VAL A 134 -31.59 -18.75 -9.12
C VAL A 134 -32.22 -19.69 -8.10
N GLU A 135 -32.71 -19.15 -6.98
CA GLU A 135 -33.86 -19.76 -6.32
C GLU A 135 -35.08 -19.46 -7.23
N ALA A 136 -35.28 -20.30 -8.27
CA ALA A 136 -36.16 -20.04 -9.42
C ALA A 136 -37.50 -19.39 -9.06
N GLU A 137 -38.18 -19.93 -8.04
CA GLU A 137 -39.49 -19.48 -7.58
C GLU A 137 -39.47 -18.05 -7.01
N LYS A 138 -38.55 -17.75 -6.08
CA LYS A 138 -38.45 -16.40 -5.49
C LYS A 138 -37.98 -15.37 -6.51
N ALA A 139 -37.10 -15.78 -7.42
CA ALA A 139 -36.62 -14.89 -8.45
C ALA A 139 -37.71 -14.56 -9.48
N ALA A 140 -38.58 -15.53 -9.80
CA ALA A 140 -39.73 -15.30 -10.65
C ALA A 140 -40.77 -14.40 -10.00
N ASP A 141 -41.04 -14.55 -8.70
CA ASP A 141 -41.93 -13.63 -7.98
C ASP A 141 -41.44 -12.19 -8.00
N MET A 142 -40.13 -11.98 -7.75
CA MET A 142 -39.53 -10.66 -7.83
C MET A 142 -39.47 -10.12 -9.26
N ALA A 143 -39.22 -10.97 -10.26
CA ALA A 143 -39.29 -10.58 -11.68
C ALA A 143 -40.71 -10.17 -12.09
N ARG A 144 -41.74 -10.83 -11.56
CA ARG A 144 -43.15 -10.46 -11.75
C ARG A 144 -43.45 -9.10 -11.12
N ILE A 145 -42.94 -8.82 -9.91
CA ILE A 145 -43.07 -7.52 -9.23
C ILE A 145 -42.34 -6.43 -10.02
N PHE A 146 -41.10 -6.67 -10.42
CA PHE A 146 -40.28 -5.75 -11.20
C PHE A 146 -40.99 -5.30 -12.49
N LYS A 147 -41.63 -6.24 -13.20
CA LYS A 147 -42.38 -5.93 -14.43
C LYS A 147 -43.66 -5.13 -14.21
N GLN A 148 -44.20 -5.09 -12.99
CA GLN A 148 -45.40 -4.33 -12.65
C GLN A 148 -45.10 -2.88 -12.26
N ASP A 149 -43.82 -2.55 -12.05
CA ASP A 149 -43.40 -1.22 -11.63
C ASP A 149 -43.04 -0.35 -12.84
N ASP A 150 -43.93 0.57 -13.17
CA ASP A 150 -43.80 1.52 -14.29
C ASP A 150 -42.64 2.53 -14.10
N SER A 151 -42.00 2.57 -12.92
CA SER A 151 -40.84 3.44 -12.68
C SER A 151 -39.56 2.94 -13.36
N PHE A 152 -39.54 1.67 -13.78
CA PHE A 152 -38.43 1.10 -14.56
C PHE A 152 -38.62 1.43 -16.05
N ALA A 153 -37.88 2.44 -16.51
CA ALA A 153 -38.05 3.03 -17.83
C ALA A 153 -37.82 2.05 -19.01
N ALA A 154 -38.47 2.35 -20.14
CA ALA A 154 -38.40 1.61 -21.41
C ALA A 154 -36.98 1.42 -22.01
N ASN A 155 -35.95 2.07 -21.46
CA ASN A 155 -34.55 1.89 -21.85
C ASN A 155 -33.89 0.66 -21.20
N GLN A 156 -34.60 -0.09 -20.37
CA GLN A 156 -34.13 -1.33 -19.74
C GLN A 156 -34.60 -2.59 -20.48
N LYS A 157 -34.69 -2.55 -21.82
CA LYS A 157 -35.17 -3.67 -22.65
C LYS A 157 -34.45 -4.99 -22.35
N SER A 158 -33.13 -4.96 -22.15
CA SER A 158 -32.37 -6.14 -21.73
C SER A 158 -32.86 -6.68 -20.39
N MET A 159 -33.11 -5.81 -19.40
CA MET A 159 -33.54 -6.25 -18.08
C MET A 159 -34.94 -6.85 -18.06
N LEU A 160 -35.86 -6.30 -18.85
CA LEU A 160 -37.21 -6.86 -19.05
C LEU A 160 -37.16 -8.23 -19.71
N LEU A 161 -36.27 -8.43 -20.70
CA LEU A 161 -36.08 -9.73 -21.34
C LEU A 161 -35.43 -10.76 -20.39
N GLN A 162 -34.51 -10.33 -19.54
CA GLN A 162 -33.93 -11.18 -18.50
C GLN A 162 -34.98 -11.55 -17.44
N ALA A 163 -35.87 -10.62 -17.04
CA ALA A 163 -37.00 -10.92 -16.16
C ALA A 163 -37.99 -11.92 -16.81
N ASP A 164 -38.29 -11.77 -18.10
CA ASP A 164 -39.09 -12.75 -18.86
C ASP A 164 -38.43 -14.14 -18.87
N ALA A 165 -37.11 -14.21 -19.01
CA ALA A 165 -36.39 -15.48 -18.99
C ALA A 165 -36.45 -16.17 -17.63
N ILE A 166 -36.36 -15.42 -16.52
CA ILE A 166 -36.50 -15.96 -15.16
C ILE A 166 -37.90 -16.51 -14.93
N ILE A 167 -38.94 -15.78 -15.36
CA ILE A 167 -40.33 -16.24 -15.24
C ILE A 167 -40.54 -17.52 -16.07
N ALA A 168 -40.03 -17.56 -17.30
CA ALA A 168 -40.12 -18.75 -18.15
C ALA A 168 -39.36 -19.95 -17.56
N LEU A 169 -38.29 -19.71 -16.79
CA LEU A 169 -37.54 -20.75 -16.09
C LEU A 169 -38.39 -21.36 -14.96
N ASP A 170 -39.08 -20.53 -14.17
CA ASP A 170 -40.03 -20.96 -13.13
C ASP A 170 -41.23 -21.71 -13.72
N ASP A 171 -41.74 -21.25 -14.87
CA ASP A 171 -42.83 -21.89 -15.60
C ASP A 171 -42.40 -23.21 -16.31
N HIS A 172 -41.14 -23.63 -16.16
CA HIS A 172 -40.55 -24.81 -16.81
C HIS A 172 -40.67 -24.78 -18.35
N ASP A 173 -40.53 -23.59 -18.95
CA ASP A 173 -40.58 -23.37 -20.40
C ASP A 173 -39.18 -23.06 -20.98
N PRO A 174 -38.36 -24.09 -21.23
CA PRO A 174 -36.96 -23.92 -21.64
C PRO A 174 -36.81 -23.27 -23.03
N VAL A 175 -37.83 -23.34 -23.89
CA VAL A 175 -37.79 -22.73 -25.22
C VAL A 175 -37.92 -21.22 -25.11
N ASN A 176 -38.86 -20.74 -24.28
CA ASN A 176 -38.99 -19.31 -24.05
C ASN A 176 -37.82 -18.73 -23.26
N VAL A 177 -37.27 -19.47 -22.28
CA VAL A 177 -36.02 -19.11 -21.61
C VAL A 177 -34.95 -18.85 -22.68
N LEU A 178 -34.65 -19.83 -23.52
CA LEU A 178 -33.59 -19.73 -24.51
C LEU A 178 -33.82 -18.58 -25.51
N ASN A 179 -35.04 -18.39 -26.00
CA ASN A 179 -35.38 -17.32 -26.93
C ASN A 179 -35.21 -15.91 -26.33
N LYS A 180 -35.56 -15.74 -25.05
CA LYS A 180 -35.40 -14.45 -24.35
C LYS A 180 -33.93 -14.17 -24.09
N LEU A 181 -33.18 -15.20 -23.72
CA LEU A 181 -31.74 -15.08 -23.49
C LEU A 181 -30.95 -14.79 -24.74
N PHE A 182 -31.30 -15.37 -25.90
CA PHE A 182 -30.67 -14.98 -27.15
C PHE A 182 -30.92 -13.50 -27.49
N GLN A 183 -32.13 -12.98 -27.24
CA GLN A 183 -32.40 -11.55 -27.45
C GLN A 183 -31.58 -10.66 -26.49
N VAL A 184 -31.34 -11.12 -25.26
CA VAL A 184 -30.46 -10.43 -24.31
C VAL A 184 -29.03 -10.41 -24.83
N ILE A 185 -28.51 -11.56 -25.26
CA ILE A 185 -27.16 -11.68 -25.82
C ILE A 185 -27.01 -10.78 -27.07
N ASP A 186 -28.02 -10.74 -27.95
CA ASP A 186 -27.99 -9.89 -29.13
C ASP A 186 -27.94 -8.40 -28.75
N ILE A 187 -28.74 -7.97 -27.76
CA ILE A 187 -28.70 -6.59 -27.24
C ILE A 187 -27.34 -6.28 -26.61
N GLU A 188 -26.81 -7.17 -25.77
CA GLU A 188 -25.50 -7.00 -25.15
C GLU A 188 -24.39 -6.92 -26.20
N ARG A 189 -24.45 -7.77 -27.23
CA ARG A 189 -23.51 -7.79 -28.34
C ARG A 189 -23.60 -6.53 -29.21
N GLU A 190 -24.80 -5.99 -29.44
CA GLU A 190 -24.99 -4.72 -30.12
C GLU A 190 -24.43 -3.54 -29.32
N MET A 191 -24.64 -3.51 -28.00
CA MET A 191 -24.04 -2.51 -27.12
C MET A 191 -22.50 -2.65 -27.04
N ASN A 192 -22.00 -3.88 -27.11
CA ASN A 192 -20.59 -4.21 -26.94
C ASN A 192 -19.88 -4.49 -28.28
N GLN A 193 -20.39 -3.96 -29.41
CA GLN A 193 -19.81 -4.20 -30.75
C GLN A 193 -18.31 -3.85 -30.87
N SER A 194 -17.77 -3.03 -29.96
CA SER A 194 -16.35 -2.65 -29.88
C SER A 194 -15.47 -3.58 -29.04
N VAL A 195 -16.03 -4.57 -28.33
CA VAL A 195 -15.31 -5.47 -27.40
C VAL A 195 -14.63 -6.62 -28.15
N ILE A 196 -13.80 -6.31 -29.14
CA ILE A 196 -13.28 -7.34 -30.06
C ILE A 196 -12.11 -8.15 -29.48
N ASP A 197 -11.45 -7.78 -28.37
CA ASP A 197 -10.38 -8.61 -27.81
C ASP A 197 -10.42 -8.69 -26.26
N ASN A 198 -11.34 -9.49 -25.72
CA ASN A 198 -11.37 -9.86 -24.30
C ASN A 198 -10.00 -10.33 -23.78
N GLU A 199 -9.23 -11.02 -24.62
CA GLU A 199 -7.89 -11.52 -24.27
C GLU A 199 -6.89 -10.37 -24.06
N VAL A 200 -6.93 -9.32 -24.89
CA VAL A 200 -6.08 -8.13 -24.73
C VAL A 200 -6.46 -7.35 -23.47
N ILE A 201 -7.77 -7.21 -23.19
CA ILE A 201 -8.25 -6.55 -21.96
C ILE A 201 -7.85 -7.36 -20.73
N SER A 202 -8.07 -8.68 -20.75
CA SER A 202 -7.68 -9.59 -19.67
C SER A 202 -6.18 -9.53 -19.41
N SER A 203 -5.35 -9.62 -20.46
CA SER A 203 -3.90 -9.51 -20.36
C SER A 203 -3.45 -8.17 -19.79
N SER A 204 -4.09 -7.06 -20.21
CA SER A 204 -3.81 -5.73 -19.69
C SER A 204 -4.17 -5.58 -18.21
N LEU A 205 -5.30 -6.17 -17.79
CA LEU A 205 -5.72 -6.20 -16.38
C LEU A 205 -4.77 -7.04 -15.52
N ASP A 206 -4.38 -8.21 -16.02
CA ASP A 206 -3.45 -9.10 -15.33
C ASP A 206 -2.08 -8.44 -15.19
N HIS A 207 -1.59 -7.79 -16.25
CA HIS A 207 -0.36 -7.01 -16.20
C HIS A 207 -0.44 -5.83 -15.23
N HIS A 208 -1.59 -5.15 -15.14
CA HIS A 208 -1.79 -4.05 -14.19
C HIS A 208 -1.77 -4.55 -12.74
N SER A 209 -2.42 -5.69 -12.45
CA SER A 209 -2.40 -6.30 -11.13
C SER A 209 -0.99 -6.74 -10.72
N ALA A 210 -0.24 -7.35 -11.65
CA ALA A 210 1.14 -7.75 -11.42
C ALA A 210 2.05 -6.53 -11.19
N LEU A 211 1.87 -5.44 -11.95
CA LEU A 211 2.60 -4.19 -11.74
C LEU A 211 2.35 -3.59 -10.36
N ALA A 212 1.10 -3.58 -9.89
CA ALA A 212 0.76 -3.08 -8.56
C ALA A 212 1.39 -3.95 -7.44
N GLU A 213 1.43 -5.26 -7.61
CA GLU A 213 2.13 -6.18 -6.70
C GLU A 213 3.64 -5.91 -6.68
N PHE A 214 4.26 -5.75 -7.85
CA PHE A 214 5.67 -5.37 -7.95
C PHE A 214 5.98 -4.01 -7.32
N GLU A 215 5.12 -3.00 -7.49
CA GLU A 215 5.31 -1.69 -6.86
C GLU A 215 5.28 -1.78 -5.33
N ASN A 216 4.36 -2.56 -4.77
CA ASN A 216 4.27 -2.80 -3.33
C ASN A 216 5.51 -3.53 -2.80
N GLU A 217 5.99 -4.56 -3.50
CA GLU A 217 7.22 -5.27 -3.14
C GLU A 217 8.42 -4.32 -3.18
N LEU A 218 8.50 -3.47 -4.20
CA LEU A 218 9.59 -2.51 -4.36
C LEU A 218 9.57 -1.42 -3.28
N LEU A 219 8.38 -0.97 -2.86
CA LEU A 219 8.20 -0.08 -1.71
C LEU A 219 8.62 -0.76 -0.41
N GLY A 220 8.22 -2.01 -0.18
CA GLY A 220 8.66 -2.81 0.97
C GLY A 220 10.17 -2.96 1.03
N ASN A 221 10.80 -3.27 -0.10
CA ASN A 221 12.26 -3.37 -0.22
C ASN A 221 12.96 -2.03 0.04
N ARG A 222 12.41 -0.91 -0.45
CA ARG A 222 12.94 0.43 -0.14
C ARG A 222 12.85 0.76 1.35
N LEU A 223 11.74 0.41 2.01
CA LEU A 223 11.59 0.60 3.44
C LEU A 223 12.63 -0.21 4.22
N ALA A 224 12.82 -1.49 3.88
CA ALA A 224 13.83 -2.33 4.50
C ALA A 224 15.26 -1.79 4.31
N ILE A 225 15.59 -1.31 3.10
CA ILE A 225 16.88 -0.65 2.82
C ILE A 225 17.04 0.60 3.67
N ASN A 226 16.00 1.42 3.79
CA ASN A 226 16.05 2.63 4.61
C ASN A 226 16.27 2.29 6.08
N GLU A 227 15.56 1.31 6.64
CA GLU A 227 15.73 0.84 8.02
C GLU A 227 17.17 0.36 8.27
N LEU A 228 17.72 -0.46 7.36
CA LEU A 228 19.12 -0.90 7.43
C LEU A 228 20.09 0.28 7.35
N SER A 229 19.80 1.30 6.53
CA SER A 229 20.64 2.49 6.40
C SER A 229 20.62 3.34 7.67
N PHE A 230 19.46 3.45 8.34
CA PHE A 230 19.32 4.14 9.63
C PHE A 230 20.06 3.40 10.74
N ALA A 231 19.90 2.08 10.85
CA ALA A 231 20.63 1.27 11.81
C ALA A 231 22.15 1.38 11.60
N SER A 232 22.62 1.36 10.34
CA SER A 232 24.03 1.56 10.02
C SER A 232 24.55 2.96 10.39
N ALA A 233 23.71 3.99 10.30
CA ALA A 233 24.05 5.35 10.72
C ALA A 233 24.18 5.45 12.24
N GLU A 234 23.24 4.88 12.99
CA GLU A 234 23.27 4.82 14.47
C GLU A 234 24.51 4.05 14.96
N ASP A 235 24.82 2.91 14.34
CA ASP A 235 26.01 2.13 14.67
C ASP A 235 27.31 2.92 14.40
N LYS A 236 27.38 3.67 13.29
CA LYS A 236 28.53 4.55 13.01
C LYS A 236 28.69 5.63 14.07
N GLU A 237 27.59 6.22 14.54
CA GLU A 237 27.62 7.22 15.60
C GLU A 237 28.13 6.62 16.92
N ARG A 238 27.58 5.48 17.35
CA ARG A 238 28.07 4.74 18.53
C ARG A 238 29.54 4.35 18.42
N ILE A 239 29.98 3.83 17.27
CA ILE A 239 31.39 3.50 17.05
C ILE A 239 32.27 4.75 17.18
N ASN A 240 31.80 5.89 16.69
CA ASN A 240 32.55 7.14 16.79
C ASN A 240 32.64 7.65 18.23
N GLU A 241 31.56 7.59 19.00
CA GLU A 241 31.57 7.89 20.44
C GLU A 241 32.53 6.99 21.22
N LEU A 242 32.48 5.68 20.97
CA LEU A 242 33.37 4.70 21.59
C LEU A 242 34.84 4.98 21.24
N LYS A 243 35.14 5.30 19.97
CA LYS A 243 36.50 5.68 19.53
C LYS A 243 36.98 6.95 20.24
N LEU A 244 36.12 7.96 20.37
CA LEU A 244 36.45 9.20 21.06
C LEU A 244 36.77 8.94 22.55
N SER A 245 35.93 8.14 23.22
CA SER A 245 36.14 7.74 24.61
C SER A 245 37.45 6.97 24.80
N LEU A 246 37.73 6.00 23.92
CA LEU A 246 38.99 5.24 23.96
C LEU A 246 40.20 6.16 23.80
N PHE A 247 40.13 7.12 22.88
CA PHE A 247 41.20 8.09 22.65
C PHE A 247 41.47 8.96 23.89
N PHE A 248 40.41 9.42 24.57
CA PHE A 248 40.53 10.15 25.84
C PHE A 248 41.19 9.32 26.95
N VAL A 249 40.83 8.04 27.08
CA VAL A 249 41.46 7.14 28.06
C VAL A 249 42.95 6.98 27.77
N VAL A 250 43.33 6.76 26.50
CA VAL A 250 44.74 6.61 26.10
C VAL A 250 45.54 7.88 26.40
N ILE A 251 45.02 9.06 26.07
CA ILE A 251 45.68 10.34 26.38
C ILE A 251 45.88 10.51 27.87
N THR A 252 44.85 10.21 28.67
CA THR A 252 44.91 10.36 30.14
C THR A 252 45.97 9.45 30.75
N VAL A 253 46.04 8.19 30.29
CA VAL A 253 47.07 7.24 30.75
C VAL A 253 48.47 7.73 30.37
N LEU A 254 48.68 8.16 29.13
CA LEU A 254 49.97 8.70 28.68
C LEU A 254 50.38 9.94 29.48
N PHE A 255 49.44 10.84 29.77
CA PHE A 255 49.69 12.02 30.57
C PHE A 255 50.10 11.67 32.01
N CYS A 256 49.42 10.71 32.64
CA CYS A 256 49.80 10.19 33.96
C CYS A 256 51.21 9.60 33.97
N ILE A 257 51.59 8.85 32.92
CA ILE A 257 52.95 8.30 32.78
C ILE A 257 53.98 9.44 32.66
N VAL A 258 53.72 10.46 31.84
CA VAL A 258 54.62 11.61 31.70
C VAL A 258 54.79 12.36 33.01
N LEU A 259 53.70 12.60 33.75
CA LEU A 259 53.76 13.23 35.07
C LEU A 259 54.58 12.38 36.06
N PHE A 260 54.33 11.07 36.10
CA PHE A 260 55.08 10.16 36.96
C PHE A 260 56.57 10.17 36.63
N LEU A 261 56.94 10.13 35.36
CA LEU A 261 58.33 10.21 34.90
C LEU A 261 58.97 11.55 35.25
N PHE A 262 58.22 12.65 35.15
CA PHE A 262 58.69 13.99 35.50
C PHE A 262 58.95 14.11 37.01
N TYR A 263 58.00 13.68 37.84
CA TYR A 263 58.16 13.66 39.29
C TYR A 263 59.34 12.76 39.71
N SER A 264 59.39 11.54 39.17
CA SER A 264 60.47 10.59 39.45
C SER A 264 61.83 11.17 39.08
N ARG A 265 61.98 11.76 37.88
CA ARG A 265 63.23 12.43 37.46
C ARG A 265 63.61 13.55 38.41
N ARG A 266 62.66 14.37 38.85
CA ARG A 266 62.92 15.48 39.76
C ARG A 266 63.40 14.98 41.12
N THR A 267 62.72 13.98 41.68
CA THR A 267 63.10 13.33 42.94
C THR A 267 64.48 12.69 42.84
N PHE A 268 64.74 11.88 41.81
CA PHE A 268 66.05 11.26 41.59
C PHE A 268 67.15 12.31 41.42
N LYS A 269 66.88 13.42 40.72
CA LYS A 269 67.85 14.51 40.56
C LYS A 269 68.16 15.19 41.90
N VAL A 270 67.16 15.39 42.76
CA VAL A 270 67.38 15.93 44.11
C VAL A 270 68.20 14.94 44.93
N CYS A 271 67.79 13.67 45.02
CA CYS A 271 68.52 12.64 45.75
C CYS A 271 69.96 12.46 45.25
N ALA A 272 70.21 12.59 43.94
CA ALA A 272 71.56 12.51 43.37
C ALA A 272 72.40 13.77 43.61
N GLN A 273 71.82 14.87 44.10
CA GLN A 273 72.50 16.13 44.40
C GLN A 273 72.67 16.36 45.90
N THR A 274 71.97 15.60 46.73
CA THR A 274 72.00 15.70 48.20
C THR A 274 72.65 14.46 48.83
N ASP A 275 73.35 14.65 49.93
CA ASP A 275 73.84 13.56 50.77
C ASP A 275 72.70 12.99 51.63
N PHE A 276 72.57 11.66 51.66
CA PHE A 276 71.42 10.99 52.27
C PHE A 276 71.37 11.15 53.79
N LEU A 277 72.52 11.24 54.47
CA LEU A 277 72.60 11.31 55.94
C LEU A 277 72.41 12.73 56.47
N THR A 278 72.77 13.74 55.67
CA THR A 278 72.82 15.14 56.13
C THR A 278 71.82 16.05 55.44
N GLY A 279 71.25 15.64 54.30
CA GLY A 279 70.36 16.49 53.49
C GLY A 279 71.07 17.67 52.80
N LEU A 280 72.39 17.81 52.99
CA LEU A 280 73.19 18.87 52.38
C LEU A 280 73.61 18.48 50.95
N ALA A 281 74.01 19.47 50.15
CA ALA A 281 74.53 19.23 48.81
C ALA A 281 75.73 18.27 48.84
N ASN A 282 75.70 17.21 48.03
CA ASN A 282 76.82 16.27 48.00
C ASN A 282 78.06 16.90 47.36
N ARG A 283 79.22 16.30 47.61
CA ARG A 283 80.53 16.84 47.20
C ARG A 283 80.63 17.03 45.68
N GLY A 284 80.13 16.06 44.90
CA GLY A 284 80.18 16.10 43.44
C GLY A 284 79.33 17.24 42.85
N TYR A 285 78.12 17.44 43.36
CA TYR A 285 77.26 18.54 42.95
C TYR A 285 77.85 19.90 43.33
N THR A 286 78.38 20.02 44.55
CA THR A 286 79.02 21.24 45.06
C THR A 286 80.22 21.64 44.21
N PHE A 287 81.09 20.68 43.88
CA PHE A 287 82.26 20.91 43.03
C PHE A 287 81.87 21.39 41.62
N LYS A 288 80.90 20.72 40.98
CA LYS A 288 80.41 21.08 39.64
C LYS A 288 79.77 22.47 39.59
N LYS A 289 79.03 22.85 40.63
CA LYS A 289 78.44 24.20 40.74
C LYS A 289 79.52 25.25 40.97
N GLY A 290 80.52 24.95 41.80
CA GLY A 290 81.70 25.80 41.99
C GLY A 290 82.46 26.05 40.69
N GLN A 291 82.75 25.00 39.92
CA GLN A 291 83.43 25.11 38.62
C GLN A 291 82.64 25.98 37.62
N LYS A 292 81.30 25.84 37.55
CA LYS A 292 80.46 26.70 36.71
C LYS A 292 80.48 28.18 37.11
N ILE A 293 80.58 28.48 38.41
CA ILE A 293 80.69 29.85 38.90
C ILE A 293 82.04 30.44 38.49
N ILE A 294 83.11 29.65 38.62
CA ILE A 294 84.45 30.04 38.19
C ILE A 294 84.49 30.29 36.67
N GLU A 295 83.93 29.38 35.86
CA GLU A 295 83.84 29.54 34.39
C GLU A 295 83.01 30.75 33.96
N LYS A 296 81.90 31.03 34.65
CA LYS A 296 81.11 32.25 34.41
C LYS A 296 81.88 33.51 34.77
N ALA A 297 82.62 33.48 35.87
CA ALA A 297 83.44 34.61 36.30
C ALA A 297 84.56 34.88 35.28
N THR A 298 85.25 33.84 34.80
CA THR A 298 86.32 33.99 33.79
C THR A 298 85.81 34.43 32.43
N THR A 299 84.63 33.97 31.98
CA THR A 299 84.00 34.47 30.74
C THR A 299 83.51 35.91 30.88
N SER A 300 82.90 36.29 32.02
CA SER A 300 82.49 37.68 32.26
C SER A 300 83.66 38.66 32.35
N VAL A 301 84.86 38.21 32.74
CA VAL A 301 86.08 39.02 32.75
C VAL A 301 86.67 39.17 31.34
N SER A 302 86.37 38.23 30.42
CA SER A 302 86.80 38.30 29.02
C SER A 302 85.95 39.22 28.15
N ASP A 303 84.73 39.59 28.58
CA ASP A 303 83.84 40.50 27.84
C ASP A 303 84.10 42.00 28.15
N TYR A 304 85.05 42.31 29.05
CA TYR A 304 85.45 43.67 29.44
C TYR A 304 86.90 44.03 29.03
N VAL A 305 87.52 43.25 28.13
CA VAL A 305 88.83 43.52 27.49
C VAL A 305 88.63 43.60 25.99
#